data_AF-A0A7S7MPA8-F1
#
_entry.id   AF-A0A7S7MPA8-F1
#
_cell.length_a   1.000
_cell.length_b   1.000
_cell.length_c   1.000
_cell.angle_alpha   90.00
_cell.angle_beta   90.00
_cell.angle_gamma   90.00
#
_symmetry.space_group_name_H-M   'P 1'
#
loop_
_entity.id
_entity.type
_entity.pdbx_description
1 polymer ?
#
loop_
_entity_poly.entity_id
_entity_poly.type
_entity_poly.pdbx_seq_one_letter_code
_entity_poly.pdbx_strand_id
1 'polypeptide(L)'
;MDFITEYRPYAEFAYFVSWPLILLGAGVAIYQLKAFKEEAKIRFKRETIALSISILDRKLRSIEALTNQAFQDSSYKESPDFTGKIVGLSRAGSTFNQDWLDWYQSDEAIPFYNCLVLVLNDIENFAHYIYSGITDEELCYKLEHYFILSNIEYLRPYIAHAREDEDHVVYEGLAKLYRDWSDKASHDKTQKELKKISTQLSSQKRPISLKSLGLK
;
A
#
# COMPACT_ATOMS: atom_id res chain seq x y z
N MET A 1 -59.06 -39.36 34.08
CA MET A 1 -57.99 -39.55 33.08
C MET A 1 -58.42 -39.14 31.66
N ASP A 2 -59.70 -38.84 31.44
CA ASP A 2 -60.25 -38.59 30.08
C ASP A 2 -59.84 -37.25 29.45
N PHE A 3 -59.48 -36.25 30.26
CA PHE A 3 -59.05 -34.93 29.78
C PHE A 3 -57.78 -35.02 28.91
N ILE A 4 -56.85 -35.92 29.25
CA ILE A 4 -55.59 -36.07 28.49
C ILE A 4 -55.84 -36.75 27.14
N THR A 5 -56.82 -37.65 27.06
CA THR A 5 -57.19 -38.35 25.82
C THR A 5 -57.99 -37.47 24.85
N GLU A 6 -58.75 -36.51 25.35
CA GLU A 6 -59.58 -35.60 24.53
C GLU A 6 -58.73 -34.57 23.76
N TYR A 7 -57.67 -34.03 24.36
CA TYR A 7 -56.80 -33.02 23.72
C TYR A 7 -55.62 -33.61 22.92
N ARG A 8 -55.30 -34.89 23.14
CA ARG A 8 -54.22 -35.60 22.44
C ARG A 8 -54.23 -35.43 20.91
N PRO A 9 -55.35 -35.60 20.18
CA PRO A 9 -55.35 -35.46 18.72
C PRO A 9 -55.04 -34.03 18.24
N TYR A 10 -55.47 -33.01 18.99
CA TYR A 10 -55.15 -31.61 18.68
C TYR A 10 -53.66 -31.31 18.90
N ALA A 11 -53.07 -31.86 19.96
CA ALA A 11 -51.64 -31.74 20.24
C ALA A 11 -50.79 -32.48 19.20
N GLU A 12 -51.18 -33.69 18.79
CA GLU A 12 -50.52 -34.45 17.72
C GLU A 12 -50.60 -33.71 16.38
N PHE A 13 -51.75 -33.12 16.03
CA PHE A 13 -51.89 -32.29 14.83
C PHE A 13 -50.99 -31.05 14.87
N ALA A 14 -50.97 -30.32 15.99
CA ALA A 14 -50.09 -29.17 16.16
C ALA A 14 -48.61 -29.56 16.05
N TYR A 15 -48.23 -30.71 16.62
CA TYR A 15 -46.87 -31.26 16.50
C TYR A 15 -46.52 -31.58 15.04
N PHE A 16 -47.40 -32.26 14.30
CA PHE A 16 -47.17 -32.57 12.88
C PHE A 16 -47.05 -31.32 12.01
N VAL A 17 -47.85 -30.27 12.26
CA VAL A 17 -47.81 -29.01 11.50
C VAL A 17 -46.61 -28.14 11.90
N SER A 18 -46.15 -28.25 13.15
CA SER A 18 -45.00 -27.47 13.64
C SER A 18 -43.72 -27.79 12.88
N TRP A 19 -43.53 -29.04 12.42
CA TRP A 19 -42.28 -29.46 11.80
C TRP A 19 -42.04 -28.84 10.42
N PRO A 20 -43.01 -28.85 9.48
CA PRO A 20 -42.92 -28.09 8.24
C PRO A 20 -42.72 -26.58 8.46
N LEU A 21 -43.39 -26.00 9.46
CA LEU A 21 -43.25 -24.57 9.80
C LEU A 21 -41.83 -24.24 10.30
N ILE A 22 -41.26 -25.08 11.17
CA ILE A 22 -39.89 -24.93 11.67
C ILE A 22 -38.89 -25.07 10.52
N LEU A 23 -39.09 -26.05 9.63
CA LEU A 23 -38.21 -26.24 8.47
C LEU A 23 -38.27 -25.05 7.50
N LEU A 24 -39.47 -24.52 7.23
CA LEU A 24 -39.64 -23.30 6.45
C LEU A 24 -38.95 -22.11 7.13
N GLY A 25 -39.13 -21.93 8.44
CA GLY A 25 -38.49 -20.87 9.22
C GLY A 25 -36.96 -20.97 9.19
N ALA A 26 -36.41 -22.18 9.34
CA ALA A 26 -34.98 -22.43 9.25
C ALA A 26 -34.43 -22.14 7.84
N GLY A 27 -35.18 -22.51 6.79
CA GLY A 27 -34.83 -22.19 5.40
C GLY A 27 -34.75 -20.67 5.15
N VAL A 28 -35.75 -19.93 5.62
CA VAL A 28 -35.76 -18.46 5.55
C VAL A 28 -34.60 -17.85 6.35
N ALA A 29 -34.32 -18.34 7.56
CA ALA A 29 -33.23 -17.86 8.40
C ALA A 29 -31.85 -18.08 7.73
N ILE A 30 -31.62 -19.24 7.11
CA ILE A 30 -30.38 -19.51 6.37
C ILE A 30 -30.24 -18.56 5.18
N TYR A 31 -31.33 -18.31 4.44
CA TYR A 31 -31.32 -17.38 3.33
C TYR A 31 -31.00 -15.93 3.78
N GLN A 32 -31.64 -15.48 4.86
CA GLN A 32 -31.37 -14.16 5.46
C GLN A 32 -29.92 -14.05 5.93
N LEU A 33 -29.36 -15.08 6.56
CA LEU A 33 -27.96 -15.09 6.99
C LEU A 33 -27.00 -14.98 5.79
N LYS A 34 -27.29 -15.65 4.67
CA LYS A 34 -26.49 -15.52 3.44
C LYS A 34 -26.57 -14.11 2.86
N ALA A 35 -27.77 -13.53 2.77
CA ALA A 35 -27.95 -12.16 2.31
C ALA A 35 -27.20 -11.15 3.20
N PHE A 36 -27.29 -11.31 4.53
CA PHE A 36 -26.58 -10.47 5.48
C PHE A 36 -25.06 -10.58 5.37
N LYS A 37 -24.53 -11.79 5.13
CA LYS A 37 -23.08 -11.99 4.93
C LYS A 37 -22.57 -11.25 3.69
N GLU A 38 -23.30 -11.31 2.58
CA GLU A 38 -22.92 -10.58 1.37
C GLU A 38 -22.99 -9.06 1.56
N GLU A 39 -24.06 -8.57 2.21
CA GLU A 39 -24.19 -7.15 2.53
C GLU A 39 -23.08 -6.66 3.46
N ALA A 40 -22.79 -7.42 4.52
CA ALA A 40 -21.69 -7.12 5.44
C ALA A 40 -20.34 -7.08 4.73
N LYS A 41 -20.08 -8.02 3.81
CA LYS A 41 -18.85 -8.04 3.01
C LYS A 41 -18.74 -6.81 2.10
N ILE A 42 -19.83 -6.40 1.46
CA ILE A 42 -19.85 -5.21 0.61
C ILE A 42 -19.65 -3.95 1.45
N ARG A 43 -20.34 -3.81 2.58
CA ARG A 43 -20.20 -2.67 3.49
C ARG A 43 -18.78 -2.58 4.03
N PHE A 44 -18.24 -3.69 4.54
CA PHE A 44 -16.86 -3.74 5.03
C PHE A 44 -15.87 -3.32 3.95
N LYS A 45 -16.00 -3.85 2.72
CA LYS A 45 -15.14 -3.45 1.60
C LYS A 45 -15.22 -1.94 1.32
N ARG A 46 -16.43 -1.36 1.32
CA ARG A 46 -16.61 0.09 1.10
C ARG A 46 -15.98 0.92 2.22
N GLU A 47 -16.18 0.51 3.46
CA GLU A 47 -15.61 1.18 4.63
C GLU A 47 -14.07 1.10 4.63
N THR A 48 -13.49 -0.06 4.31
CA THR A 48 -12.04 -0.22 4.15
C THR A 48 -11.48 0.67 3.05
N ILE A 49 -12.15 0.75 1.89
CA ILE A 49 -11.73 1.64 0.79
C ILE A 49 -11.79 3.11 1.23
N ALA A 50 -12.89 3.54 1.84
CA ALA A 50 -13.05 4.91 2.30
C ALA A 50 -12.02 5.28 3.38
N LEU A 51 -11.76 4.37 4.31
CA LEU A 51 -10.75 4.53 5.35
C LEU A 51 -9.35 4.62 4.74
N SER A 52 -9.02 3.73 3.79
CA SER A 52 -7.72 3.72 3.10
C SER A 52 -7.47 5.05 2.38
N ILE A 53 -8.47 5.56 1.65
CA ILE A 53 -8.38 6.85 0.96
C ILE A 53 -8.22 8.00 1.96
N SER A 54 -8.97 7.98 3.06
CA SER A 54 -8.88 9.03 4.09
C SER A 54 -7.51 9.04 4.78
N ILE A 55 -6.96 7.87 5.10
CA ILE A 55 -5.62 7.74 5.69
C ILE A 55 -4.58 8.23 4.69
N LEU A 56 -4.69 7.82 3.43
CA LEU A 56 -3.79 8.23 2.35
C LEU A 56 -3.79 9.76 2.17
N ASP A 57 -4.95 10.39 1.95
CA ASP A 57 -5.05 11.84 1.76
C ASP A 57 -4.49 12.60 2.96
N ARG A 58 -4.83 12.18 4.19
CA ARG A 58 -4.31 12.79 5.41
C ARG A 58 -2.78 12.68 5.50
N LYS A 59 -2.21 11.51 5.20
CA LYS A 59 -0.77 11.29 5.27
C LYS A 59 -0.03 12.04 4.18
N LEU A 60 -0.56 12.09 2.95
CA LEU A 60 0.05 12.84 1.85
C LEU A 60 0.10 14.34 2.16
N ARG A 61 -0.99 14.92 2.65
CA ARG A 61 -1.03 16.34 3.07
C ARG A 61 -0.03 16.61 4.18
N SER A 62 0.08 15.71 5.15
CA SER A 62 1.02 15.84 6.26
C SER A 62 2.47 15.78 5.78
N ILE A 63 2.81 14.79 4.95
CA ILE A 63 4.13 14.63 4.34
C ILE A 63 4.47 15.88 3.52
N GLU A 64 3.58 16.34 2.65
CA GLU A 64 3.81 17.53 1.83
C GLU A 64 4.04 18.78 2.69
N ALA A 65 3.19 19.01 3.70
CA ALA A 65 3.33 20.16 4.59
C ALA A 65 4.64 20.13 5.39
N LEU A 66 4.99 18.99 5.96
CA LEU A 66 6.21 18.81 6.74
C LEU A 66 7.47 18.87 5.86
N THR A 67 7.43 18.32 4.65
CA THR A 67 8.52 18.45 3.67
C THR A 67 8.69 19.93 3.30
N ASN A 68 7.61 20.63 2.96
CA ASN A 68 7.71 22.07 2.67
C ASN A 68 8.26 22.84 3.87
N GLN A 69 7.83 22.52 5.08
CA GLN A 69 8.35 23.16 6.30
C GLN A 69 9.84 22.90 6.50
N ALA A 70 10.30 21.66 6.33
CA ALA A 70 11.72 21.30 6.49
C ALA A 70 12.59 22.04 5.46
N PHE A 71 12.23 21.96 4.17
CA PHE A 71 13.07 22.48 3.09
C PHE A 71 12.94 23.99 2.85
N GLN A 72 11.95 24.67 3.47
CA GLN A 72 11.85 26.13 3.47
C GLN A 72 12.52 26.78 4.70
N ASP A 73 12.92 25.98 5.69
CA ASP A 73 13.62 26.45 6.88
C ASP A 73 14.94 27.14 6.52
N SER A 74 15.31 28.18 7.28
CA SER A 74 16.55 28.93 7.04
C SER A 74 17.79 28.06 7.21
N SER A 75 17.79 27.11 8.15
CA SER A 75 18.92 26.20 8.38
C SER A 75 19.23 25.33 7.17
N TYR A 76 18.21 24.96 6.39
CA TYR A 76 18.40 24.21 5.15
C TYR A 76 18.93 25.08 4.00
N LYS A 77 18.56 26.36 3.95
CA LYS A 77 19.02 27.26 2.87
C LYS A 77 20.53 27.50 2.89
N GLU A 78 21.15 27.35 4.06
CA GLU A 78 22.59 27.45 4.26
C GLU A 78 23.29 26.08 4.16
N SER A 79 22.53 25.01 3.87
CA SER A 79 23.08 23.66 3.74
C SER A 79 24.01 23.55 2.52
N PRO A 80 25.14 22.84 2.65
CA PRO A 80 25.99 22.53 1.50
C PRO A 80 25.30 21.51 0.60
N ASP A 81 25.57 21.60 -0.70
CA ASP A 81 25.06 20.62 -1.67
C ASP A 81 25.53 19.20 -1.32
N PHE A 82 24.59 18.25 -1.37
CA PHE A 82 24.92 16.84 -1.23
C PHE A 82 25.58 16.32 -2.51
N THR A 83 26.81 15.84 -2.40
CA THR A 83 27.59 15.30 -3.54
C THR A 83 27.99 13.83 -3.36
N GLY A 84 27.47 13.17 -2.33
CA GLY A 84 27.75 11.78 -2.01
C GLY A 84 27.08 10.78 -2.97
N LYS A 85 27.50 9.51 -2.88
CA LYS A 85 26.87 8.40 -3.59
C LYS A 85 26.06 7.59 -2.60
N ILE A 86 24.74 7.56 -2.77
CA ILE A 86 23.87 6.71 -1.96
C ILE A 86 23.63 5.37 -2.68
N VAL A 87 23.84 4.27 -1.96
CA VAL A 87 23.53 2.92 -2.40
C VAL A 87 22.38 2.40 -1.54
N GLY A 88 21.21 2.21 -2.16
CA GLY A 88 20.01 1.77 -1.44
C GLY A 88 19.49 2.83 -0.45
N LEU A 89 19.06 2.37 0.73
CA LEU A 89 18.55 3.19 1.83
C LEU A 89 19.38 3.04 3.11
N SER A 90 20.65 2.64 3.00
CA SER A 90 21.52 2.44 4.17
C SER A 90 22.84 3.19 4.05
N ARG A 91 23.48 3.41 5.19
CA ARG A 91 24.82 3.99 5.28
C ARG A 91 25.87 3.02 4.75
N ALA A 92 25.65 1.73 4.92
CA ALA A 92 26.50 0.67 4.37
C ALA A 92 26.64 0.82 2.85
N GLY A 93 27.87 1.09 2.39
CA GLY A 93 28.17 1.28 0.96
C GLY A 93 27.81 2.66 0.39
N SER A 94 27.22 3.55 1.19
CA SER A 94 26.98 4.94 0.85
C SER A 94 28.15 5.84 1.26
N THR A 95 28.42 6.88 0.47
CA THR A 95 29.42 7.91 0.78
C THR A 95 28.74 9.25 0.97
N PHE A 96 29.26 10.04 1.90
CA PHE A 96 28.77 11.36 2.26
C PHE A 96 29.94 12.34 2.19
N ASN A 97 29.71 13.55 1.67
CA ASN A 97 30.72 14.60 1.73
C ASN A 97 30.81 15.17 3.15
N GLN A 98 32.03 15.47 3.60
CA GLN A 98 32.29 15.87 4.97
C GLN A 98 31.56 17.16 5.34
N ASP A 99 31.56 18.16 4.45
CA ASP A 99 30.87 19.44 4.67
C ASP A 99 29.38 19.25 4.99
N TRP A 100 28.71 18.33 4.29
CA TRP A 100 27.30 18.01 4.54
C TRP A 100 27.10 17.27 5.86
N LEU A 101 28.00 16.35 6.21
CA LEU A 101 27.94 15.66 7.50
C LEU A 101 28.15 16.62 8.66
N ASP A 102 29.14 17.50 8.55
CA ASP A 102 29.47 18.49 9.58
C ASP A 102 28.31 19.46 9.78
N TRP A 103 27.69 19.93 8.69
CA TRP A 103 26.46 20.73 8.77
C TRP A 103 25.31 19.93 9.39
N TYR A 104 25.03 18.72 8.91
CA TYR A 104 23.89 17.91 9.35
C TYR A 104 23.99 17.49 10.83
N GLN A 105 25.21 17.41 11.36
CA GLN A 105 25.50 17.12 12.77
C GLN A 105 25.66 18.38 13.63
N SER A 106 25.64 19.57 13.02
CA SER A 106 25.73 20.84 13.75
C SER A 106 24.44 21.21 14.47
N ASP A 107 24.56 22.04 15.50
CA ASP A 107 23.41 22.58 16.22
C ASP A 107 22.52 23.45 15.31
N GLU A 108 23.09 24.04 14.26
CA GLU A 108 22.38 24.90 13.29
C GLU A 108 21.37 24.09 12.47
N ALA A 109 21.63 22.81 12.23
CA ALA A 109 20.74 21.93 11.47
C ALA A 109 19.61 21.30 12.32
N ILE A 110 19.61 21.49 13.65
CA ILE A 110 18.59 20.91 14.55
C ILE A 110 17.14 21.25 14.12
N PRO A 111 16.79 22.49 13.76
CA PRO A 111 15.42 22.83 13.32
C PRO A 111 14.99 22.05 12.08
N PHE A 112 15.86 21.99 11.07
CA PHE A 112 15.65 21.18 9.86
C PHE A 112 15.53 19.69 10.19
N TYR A 113 16.47 19.16 10.98
CA TYR A 113 16.50 17.76 11.39
C TYR A 113 15.20 17.34 12.09
N ASN A 114 14.71 18.16 13.03
CA ASN A 114 13.46 17.90 13.72
C ASN A 114 12.26 17.81 12.76
N CYS A 115 12.17 18.71 11.78
CA CYS A 115 11.10 18.67 10.77
C CYS A 115 11.23 17.44 9.88
N LEU A 116 12.44 17.13 9.43
CA LEU A 116 12.76 15.96 8.61
C LEU A 116 12.40 14.65 9.32
N VAL A 117 12.73 14.51 10.61
CA VAL A 117 12.35 13.33 11.40
C VAL A 117 10.82 13.16 11.44
N LEU A 118 10.05 14.24 11.53
CA LEU A 118 8.58 14.17 11.46
C LEU A 118 8.11 13.65 10.10
N VAL A 119 8.70 14.10 8.99
CA VAL A 119 8.40 13.59 7.64
C VAL A 119 8.66 12.08 7.56
N LEU A 120 9.86 11.65 7.97
CA LEU A 120 10.26 10.24 7.91
C LEU A 120 9.36 9.36 8.79
N ASN A 121 9.03 9.84 9.99
CA ASN A 121 8.10 9.15 10.88
C ASN A 121 6.70 9.05 10.28
N ASP A 122 6.24 10.05 9.53
CA ASP A 122 4.92 10.01 8.88
C ASP A 122 4.87 9.02 7.72
N ILE A 123 5.95 8.90 6.95
CA ILE A 123 6.09 7.89 5.90
C ILE A 123 6.18 6.49 6.53
N GLU A 124 6.97 6.31 7.59
CA GLU A 124 7.06 5.05 8.35
C GLU A 124 5.70 4.62 8.90
N ASN A 125 4.98 5.55 9.50
CA ASN A 125 3.64 5.33 10.04
C ASN A 125 2.65 4.94 8.92
N PHE A 126 2.76 5.58 7.75
CA PHE A 126 1.99 5.18 6.58
C PHE A 126 2.32 3.75 6.13
N ALA A 127 3.59 3.36 6.10
CA ALA A 127 3.99 1.98 5.81
C ALA A 127 3.40 1.00 6.83
N HIS A 128 3.36 1.34 8.12
CA HIS A 128 2.69 0.52 9.13
C HIS A 128 1.18 0.41 8.91
N TYR A 129 0.48 1.46 8.48
CA TYR A 129 -0.94 1.35 8.11
C TYR A 129 -1.19 0.36 6.97
N ILE A 130 -0.29 0.31 6.01
CA ILE A 130 -0.31 -0.65 4.91
C ILE A 130 -0.05 -2.07 5.44
N TYR A 131 1.07 -2.29 6.13
CA TYR A 131 1.48 -3.64 6.54
C TYR A 131 0.64 -4.23 7.68
N SER A 132 -0.07 -3.40 8.45
CA SER A 132 -1.07 -3.86 9.41
C SER A 132 -2.41 -4.28 8.78
N GLY A 133 -2.61 -4.02 7.48
CA GLY A 133 -3.86 -4.30 6.77
C GLY A 133 -5.00 -3.33 7.09
N ILE A 134 -4.73 -2.23 7.79
CA ILE A 134 -5.71 -1.15 8.01
C ILE A 134 -6.00 -0.45 6.67
N THR A 135 -4.97 -0.32 5.84
CA THR A 135 -5.03 0.32 4.53
C THR A 135 -4.77 -0.71 3.43
N ASP A 136 -5.58 -0.68 2.37
CA ASP A 136 -5.38 -1.51 1.18
C ASP A 136 -4.18 -1.00 0.37
N GLU A 137 -3.10 -1.78 0.38
CA GLU A 137 -1.85 -1.47 -0.33
C GLU A 137 -2.09 -1.27 -1.84
N GLU A 138 -2.88 -2.13 -2.48
CA GLU A 138 -3.08 -2.12 -3.93
C GLU A 138 -3.83 -0.85 -4.35
N LEU A 139 -4.81 -0.46 -3.54
CA LEU A 139 -5.53 0.79 -3.73
C LEU A 139 -4.61 2.01 -3.60
N CYS A 140 -3.82 2.08 -2.52
CA CYS A 140 -2.92 3.21 -2.28
C CYS A 140 -1.83 3.32 -3.34
N TYR A 141 -1.23 2.19 -3.72
CA TYR A 141 -0.23 2.13 -4.78
C TYR A 141 -0.80 2.68 -6.09
N LYS A 142 -1.98 2.23 -6.52
CA LYS A 142 -2.60 2.70 -7.77
C LYS A 142 -2.87 4.20 -7.80
N LEU A 143 -3.20 4.78 -6.65
CA LEU A 143 -3.50 6.21 -6.55
C LEU A 143 -2.22 7.06 -6.52
N GLU A 144 -1.28 6.77 -5.63
CA GLU A 144 -0.25 7.76 -5.23
C GLU A 144 1.17 7.18 -5.07
N HIS A 145 1.47 6.01 -5.68
CA HIS A 145 2.82 5.42 -5.61
C HIS A 145 3.92 6.37 -6.09
N TYR A 146 3.68 7.16 -7.15
CA TYR A 146 4.67 8.07 -7.70
C TYR A 146 5.07 9.16 -6.71
N PHE A 147 4.10 9.75 -6.01
CA PHE A 147 4.37 10.79 -5.02
C PHE A 147 5.20 10.24 -3.86
N ILE A 148 4.81 9.11 -3.29
CA ILE A 148 5.52 8.50 -2.15
C ILE A 148 6.93 8.09 -2.55
N LEU A 149 7.09 7.39 -3.68
CA LEU A 149 8.41 6.99 -4.18
C LEU A 149 9.29 8.22 -4.43
N SER A 150 8.77 9.25 -5.09
CA SER A 150 9.52 10.49 -5.34
C SER A 150 9.95 11.19 -4.05
N ASN A 151 9.11 11.18 -3.00
CA ASN A 151 9.47 11.75 -1.71
C ASN A 151 10.57 10.93 -1.02
N ILE A 152 10.44 9.60 -1.00
CA ILE A 152 11.48 8.72 -0.42
C ILE A 152 12.81 8.88 -1.17
N GLU A 153 12.77 9.00 -2.50
CA GLU A 153 13.95 9.28 -3.33
C GLU A 153 14.61 10.62 -2.98
N TYR A 154 13.79 11.66 -2.81
CA TYR A 154 14.29 12.97 -2.42
C TYR A 154 14.93 12.97 -1.02
N LEU A 155 14.37 12.17 -0.10
CA LEU A 155 14.85 12.05 1.27
C LEU A 155 15.94 10.99 1.45
N ARG A 156 16.37 10.34 0.37
CA ARG A 156 17.27 9.19 0.39
C ARG A 156 18.59 9.44 1.15
N PRO A 157 19.30 10.57 1.02
CA PRO A 157 20.54 10.81 1.77
C PRO A 157 20.33 10.80 3.28
N TYR A 158 19.20 11.35 3.74
CA TYR A 158 18.86 11.41 5.15
C TYR A 158 18.47 10.04 5.72
N ILE A 159 17.68 9.28 4.95
CA ILE A 159 17.30 7.91 5.33
C ILE A 159 18.54 7.02 5.41
N ALA A 160 19.43 7.12 4.41
CA ALA A 160 20.68 6.39 4.38
C ALA A 160 21.59 6.78 5.54
N HIS A 161 21.64 8.05 5.94
CA HIS A 161 22.41 8.45 7.13
C HIS A 161 21.84 7.84 8.43
N ALA A 162 20.50 7.75 8.54
CA ALA A 162 19.83 7.24 9.74
C ALA A 162 19.90 5.71 9.91
N ARG A 163 20.15 4.95 8.83
CA ARG A 163 20.18 3.48 8.83
C ARG A 163 21.61 2.97 8.69
N GLU A 164 22.12 2.24 9.67
CA GLU A 164 23.49 1.71 9.62
C GLU A 164 23.67 0.69 8.47
N ASP A 165 22.72 -0.23 8.35
CA ASP A 165 22.69 -1.30 7.36
C ASP A 165 21.29 -1.46 6.72
N GLU A 166 21.16 -2.42 5.80
CA GLU A 166 19.89 -2.68 5.11
C GLU A 166 18.83 -3.34 6.01
N ASP A 167 19.24 -4.01 7.09
CA ASP A 167 18.35 -4.73 8.01
C ASP A 167 18.04 -3.93 9.29
N HIS A 168 18.48 -2.66 9.35
CA HIS A 168 18.33 -1.81 10.50
C HIS A 168 16.85 -1.52 10.80
N VAL A 169 16.49 -1.61 12.08
CA VAL A 169 15.09 -1.49 12.57
C VAL A 169 14.51 -0.09 12.33
N VAL A 170 15.35 0.94 12.37
CA VAL A 170 14.92 2.32 12.13
C VAL A 170 14.45 2.47 10.68
N TYR A 171 13.19 2.87 10.51
CA TYR A 171 12.54 3.04 9.22
C TYR A 171 12.39 1.75 8.38
N GLU A 172 12.30 0.59 9.03
CA GLU A 172 12.11 -0.70 8.36
C GLU A 172 10.86 -0.71 7.46
N GLY A 173 9.74 -0.18 7.94
CA GLY A 173 8.48 -0.13 7.20
C GLY A 173 8.62 0.69 5.92
N LEU A 174 9.21 1.88 6.00
CA LEU A 174 9.50 2.76 4.88
C LEU A 174 10.42 2.08 3.87
N ALA A 175 11.52 1.49 4.33
CA ALA A 175 12.48 0.84 3.44
C ALA A 175 11.85 -0.34 2.71
N LYS A 176 11.04 -1.15 3.41
CA LYS A 176 10.29 -2.25 2.83
C LYS A 176 9.25 -1.73 1.82
N LEU A 177 8.51 -0.68 2.16
CA LEU A 177 7.52 -0.05 1.29
C LEU A 177 8.18 0.46 0.01
N TYR A 178 9.31 1.14 0.13
CA TYR A 178 10.08 1.64 -1.00
C TYR A 178 10.51 0.52 -1.94
N ARG A 179 11.06 -0.58 -1.41
CA ARG A 179 11.46 -1.74 -2.20
C ARG A 179 10.26 -2.36 -2.92
N ASP A 180 9.21 -2.69 -2.18
CA ASP A 180 8.03 -3.36 -2.72
C ASP A 180 7.35 -2.50 -3.81
N TRP A 181 7.25 -1.19 -3.60
CA TRP A 181 6.64 -0.26 -4.56
C TRP A 181 7.55 0.05 -5.74
N SER A 182 8.88 0.11 -5.55
CA SER A 182 9.83 0.30 -6.65
C SER A 182 9.87 -0.91 -7.58
N ASP A 183 9.80 -2.12 -7.04
CA ASP A 183 9.72 -3.36 -7.80
C ASP A 183 8.41 -3.44 -8.60
N LYS A 184 7.29 -3.11 -7.95
CA LYS A 184 5.98 -3.00 -8.63
C LYS A 184 6.00 -1.95 -9.73
N ALA A 185 6.57 -0.77 -9.49
CA ALA A 185 6.65 0.30 -10.49
C ALA A 185 7.49 -0.11 -11.70
N SER A 186 8.60 -0.82 -11.45
CA SER A 186 9.47 -1.38 -12.49
C SER A 186 8.77 -2.46 -13.30
N HIS A 187 8.02 -3.35 -12.64
CA HIS A 187 7.18 -4.36 -13.28
C HIS A 187 6.09 -3.70 -14.16
N ASP A 188 5.35 -2.73 -13.63
CA ASP A 188 4.29 -2.02 -14.35
C ASP A 188 4.82 -1.28 -15.57
N LYS A 189 6.00 -0.66 -15.47
CA LYS A 189 6.69 -0.01 -16.59
C LYS A 189 7.03 -1.04 -17.67
N THR A 190 7.65 -2.15 -17.29
CA THR A 190 8.02 -3.23 -18.21
C THR A 190 6.78 -3.83 -18.90
N GLN A 191 5.69 -4.01 -18.15
CA GLN A 191 4.43 -4.53 -18.71
C GLN A 191 3.79 -3.55 -19.70
N LYS A 192 3.84 -2.24 -19.43
CA LYS A 192 3.38 -1.20 -20.38
C LYS A 192 4.20 -1.20 -21.65
N GLU A 193 5.52 -1.34 -21.54
CA GLU A 193 6.43 -1.42 -22.69
C GLU A 193 6.17 -2.68 -23.52
N LEU A 194 5.98 -3.84 -22.87
CA LEU A 194 5.61 -5.09 -23.55
C LEU A 194 4.30 -4.94 -24.33
N LYS A 195 3.26 -4.35 -23.74
CA LYS A 195 1.98 -4.10 -24.42
C LYS A 195 2.15 -3.16 -25.62
N LYS A 196 3.01 -2.16 -25.51
CA LYS A 196 3.32 -1.24 -26.61
C LYS A 196 4.02 -1.97 -27.75
N ILE A 197 5.04 -2.78 -27.45
CA ILE A 197 5.80 -3.57 -28.42
C ILE A 197 4.90 -4.62 -29.07
N SER A 198 4.05 -5.33 -28.32
CA SER A 198 3.13 -6.32 -28.87
C SER A 198 2.13 -5.69 -29.83
N THR A 199 1.64 -4.49 -29.50
CA THR A 199 0.75 -3.72 -30.37
C THR A 199 1.47 -3.32 -31.67
N GLN A 200 2.72 -2.86 -31.58
CA GLN A 200 3.55 -2.55 -32.75
C GLN A 200 3.86 -3.79 -33.61
N LEU A 201 4.13 -4.95 -33.00
CA LEU A 201 4.37 -6.19 -33.72
C LEU A 201 3.10 -6.70 -34.44
N SER A 202 1.93 -6.52 -33.84
CA SER A 202 0.66 -6.89 -34.48
C SER A 202 0.29 -5.99 -35.66
N SER A 203 0.76 -4.73 -35.67
CA SER A 203 0.49 -3.78 -36.76
C SER A 203 1.51 -3.83 -37.89
N GLN A 204 2.70 -4.40 -37.65
CA GLN A 204 3.69 -4.65 -38.69
C GLN A 204 3.35 -5.94 -39.48
N LYS A 205 3.31 -5.84 -40.82
CA LYS A 205 3.22 -7.03 -41.69
C LYS A 205 4.43 -7.91 -41.45
N ARG A 206 4.21 -9.19 -41.12
CA ARG A 206 5.30 -10.17 -40.98
C ARG A 206 6.14 -10.18 -42.28
N PRO A 207 7.47 -10.06 -42.18
CA PRO A 207 8.32 -10.20 -43.36
C PRO A 207 8.09 -11.58 -43.96
N ILE A 208 7.72 -11.62 -45.23
CA ILE A 208 7.55 -12.86 -45.98
C ILE A 208 8.95 -13.45 -46.12
N SER A 209 9.18 -14.66 -45.59
CA SER A 209 10.47 -15.33 -45.80
C SER A 209 10.64 -15.57 -47.29
N LEU A 210 11.66 -14.93 -47.90
CA LEU A 210 12.09 -15.30 -49.23
C LEU A 210 12.53 -16.76 -49.15
N LYS A 211 11.81 -17.66 -49.84
CA LYS A 211 12.22 -19.05 -50.00
C LYS A 211 13.65 -19.02 -50.52
N SER A 212 14.60 -19.55 -49.74
CA SER A 212 15.95 -19.79 -50.26
C SER A 212 15.78 -20.78 -51.42
N LEU A 213 15.96 -20.30 -52.64
CA LEU A 213 16.14 -21.17 -53.78
C LEU A 213 17.45 -21.91 -53.53
N GLY A 214 17.32 -23.17 -53.13
CA GLY A 214 18.45 -24.09 -53.07
C GLY A 214 19.16 -24.06 -54.42
N LEU A 215 20.44 -23.70 -54.37
CA LEU A 215 21.39 -23.97 -55.44
C LEU A 215 21.35 -25.48 -55.70
N LYS A 216 20.81 -25.87 -56.85
CA LYS A 216 21.23 -27.08 -57.55
C LYS A 216 22.43 -26.75 -58.40
#